data_AF-A0A6M1Y2V5-F1
#
_entry.id   AF-A0A6M1Y2V5-F1
#
_cell.length_a   1.000
_cell.length_b   1.000
_cell.length_c   1.000
_cell.angle_alpha   90.00
_cell.angle_beta   90.00
_cell.angle_gamma   90.00
#
_symmetry.space_group_name_H-M   'P 1'
#
loop_
_entity.id
_entity.type
_entity.pdbx_description
1 polymer ?
#
loop_
_entity_poly.entity_id
_entity_poly.type
_entity_poly.pdbx_seq_one_letter_code
_entity_poly.pdbx_strand_id
1 'polypeptide(L)'
;MTRTAKQESPLDRSVGLWQLVFYGSGTILGAGIFVVVGEVVGEAGRLAPLAYVLAGVVAITSALSFAEMGARIPTAGGPIDYLERAFHVRWLGSGAGWMLIVANTVSAATIVTGFVAYLNSFAAVPDWMATVVLVIVLGGVAVAGMKESTWLMTATTLIGIAALLAVLWALRGALAA
;
A
#
# COMPACT_ATOMS: atom_id res chain seq x y z
N MET A 1 -25.31 -19.21 29.48
CA MET A 1 -25.55 -17.92 28.82
C MET A 1 -24.95 -17.98 27.43
N THR A 2 -25.82 -18.07 26.44
CA THR A 2 -25.59 -18.29 25.01
C THR A 2 -24.80 -17.13 24.40
N ARG A 3 -23.62 -17.39 23.84
CA ARG A 3 -22.92 -16.43 22.98
C ARG A 3 -23.81 -16.20 21.75
N THR A 4 -24.40 -15.02 21.65
CA THR A 4 -25.04 -14.54 20.42
C THR A 4 -23.96 -14.51 19.34
N ALA A 5 -23.88 -15.56 18.52
CA ALA A 5 -23.12 -15.54 17.30
C ALA A 5 -23.75 -14.45 16.43
N LYS A 6 -23.14 -13.26 16.43
CA LYS A 6 -23.47 -12.18 15.52
C LYS A 6 -23.28 -12.76 14.12
N GLN A 7 -24.38 -13.08 13.44
CA GLN A 7 -24.35 -13.41 12.03
C GLN A 7 -23.87 -12.15 11.31
N GLU A 8 -22.57 -12.09 11.04
CA GLU A 8 -22.04 -11.17 10.05
C GLU A 8 -22.71 -11.55 8.74
N SER A 9 -23.47 -10.62 8.14
CA SER A 9 -23.98 -10.83 6.79
C SER A 9 -22.78 -11.19 5.92
N PRO A 10 -22.81 -12.29 5.16
CA PRO A 10 -21.69 -12.66 4.32
C PRO A 10 -21.36 -11.47 3.43
N LEU A 11 -20.17 -10.89 3.61
CA LEU A 11 -19.67 -9.83 2.74
C LEU A 11 -19.75 -10.35 1.31
N ASP A 12 -20.45 -9.61 0.45
CA ASP A 12 -20.60 -9.97 -0.94
C ASP A 12 -19.20 -10.05 -1.58
N ARG A 13 -18.84 -11.23 -2.11
CA ARG A 13 -17.54 -11.49 -2.75
C ARG A 13 -17.48 -10.73 -4.06
N SER A 14 -17.16 -9.45 -3.92
CA SER A 14 -17.25 -8.46 -4.98
C SER A 14 -15.93 -8.20 -5.70
N VAL A 15 -14.81 -8.73 -5.17
CA VAL A 15 -13.46 -8.53 -5.72
C VAL A 15 -12.94 -9.85 -6.26
N GLY A 16 -12.62 -9.88 -7.56
CA GLY A 16 -12.02 -11.03 -8.22
C GLY A 16 -10.52 -11.17 -7.93
N LEU A 17 -9.94 -12.34 -8.19
CA LEU A 17 -8.51 -12.63 -7.94
C LEU A 17 -7.59 -11.59 -8.58
N TRP A 18 -7.79 -11.28 -9.86
CA TRP A 18 -6.94 -10.32 -10.57
C TRP A 18 -7.08 -8.90 -10.02
N GLN A 19 -8.30 -8.49 -9.63
CA GLN A 19 -8.50 -7.19 -8.98
C GLN A 19 -7.78 -7.14 -7.64
N LEU A 20 -7.81 -8.22 -6.84
CA LEU A 20 -7.05 -8.32 -5.60
C LEU A 20 -5.53 -8.27 -5.83
N VAL A 21 -5.02 -8.93 -6.86
CA VAL A 21 -3.59 -8.92 -7.20
C VAL A 21 -3.15 -7.51 -7.61
N PHE A 22 -3.88 -6.85 -8.51
CA PHE A 22 -3.57 -5.49 -8.92
C PHE A 22 -3.77 -4.46 -7.82
N TYR A 23 -4.80 -4.65 -6.98
CA TYR A 23 -5.00 -3.82 -5.79
C TYR A 23 -3.81 -3.95 -4.84
N GLY A 24 -3.39 -5.19 -4.54
CA GLY A 24 -2.24 -5.46 -3.66
C GLY A 24 -0.94 -4.90 -4.23
N SER A 25 -0.62 -5.15 -5.50
CA SER A 25 0.57 -4.57 -6.12
C SER A 25 0.52 -3.04 -6.20
N GLY A 26 -0.66 -2.48 -6.42
CA GLY A 26 -0.94 -1.04 -6.39
C GLY A 26 -0.63 -0.38 -5.06
N THR A 27 -1.05 -1.01 -3.95
CA THR A 27 -0.75 -0.51 -2.60
C THR A 27 0.75 -0.42 -2.33
N ILE A 28 1.56 -1.27 -2.97
CA ILE A 28 3.01 -1.34 -2.77
C ILE A 28 3.76 -0.39 -3.72
N LEU A 29 3.37 -0.34 -4.99
CA LEU A 29 4.05 0.48 -6.00
C LEU A 29 4.01 1.97 -5.61
N GLY A 30 2.83 2.47 -5.24
CA GLY A 30 2.58 3.74 -4.56
C GLY A 30 3.45 4.95 -4.96
N ALA A 31 3.62 5.88 -4.03
CA ALA A 31 4.53 7.03 -4.19
C ALA A 31 6.01 6.63 -4.01
N GLY A 32 6.29 5.48 -3.38
CA GLY A 32 7.64 5.06 -3.03
C GLY A 32 8.56 4.91 -4.24
N ILE A 33 8.08 4.28 -5.33
CA ILE A 33 8.91 4.08 -6.52
C ILE A 33 9.21 5.40 -7.26
N PHE A 34 8.33 6.39 -7.17
CA PHE A 34 8.47 7.65 -7.91
C PHE A 34 9.22 8.73 -7.13
N VAL A 35 9.13 8.72 -5.79
CA VAL A 35 9.75 9.74 -4.93
C VAL A 35 11.05 9.22 -4.32
N VAL A 36 11.04 8.02 -3.73
CA VAL A 36 12.12 7.53 -2.86
C VAL A 36 13.26 6.88 -3.65
N VAL A 37 13.02 6.41 -4.87
CA VAL A 37 14.09 5.80 -5.70
C VAL A 37 15.22 6.78 -5.95
N GLY A 38 14.92 8.06 -6.19
CA GLY A 38 15.95 9.08 -6.38
C GLY A 38 16.83 9.27 -5.16
N GLU A 39 16.24 9.30 -3.96
CA GLU A 39 16.95 9.42 -2.69
C GLU A 39 17.85 8.19 -2.43
N VAL A 40 17.31 6.99 -2.62
CA VAL A 40 18.07 5.73 -2.45
C VAL A 40 19.23 5.65 -3.44
N VAL A 41 19.04 6.10 -4.68
CA VAL A 41 20.14 6.19 -5.66
C VAL A 41 21.13 7.29 -5.28
N GLY A 42 20.69 8.38 -4.68
CA GLY A 42 21.56 9.43 -4.15
C GLY A 42 22.49 8.92 -3.04
N GLU A 43 21.98 8.07 -2.15
CA GLU A 43 22.76 7.50 -1.05
C GLU A 43 23.59 6.27 -1.45
N ALA A 44 22.96 5.29 -2.10
CA ALA A 44 23.60 4.01 -2.44
C ALA A 44 24.32 4.01 -3.79
N GLY A 45 24.07 5.02 -4.64
CA GLY A 45 24.67 5.14 -5.97
C GLY A 45 24.45 3.88 -6.82
N ARG A 46 25.55 3.34 -7.37
CA ARG A 46 25.54 2.13 -8.20
C ARG A 46 25.11 0.86 -7.44
N LEU A 47 25.11 0.90 -6.10
CA LEU A 47 24.67 -0.22 -5.26
C LEU A 47 23.16 -0.20 -5.00
N ALA A 48 22.42 0.82 -5.44
CA ALA A 48 20.98 0.90 -5.26
C ALA A 48 20.22 -0.35 -5.76
N PRO A 49 20.53 -0.95 -6.94
CA PRO A 49 19.88 -2.19 -7.36
C PRO A 49 20.10 -3.34 -6.38
N LEU A 50 21.30 -3.47 -5.81
CA LEU A 50 21.62 -4.49 -4.82
C LEU A 50 20.83 -4.27 -3.53
N ALA A 51 20.71 -3.02 -3.08
CA ALA A 51 19.89 -2.67 -1.91
C ALA A 51 18.42 -3.05 -2.12
N TYR A 52 17.85 -2.77 -3.30
CA TYR A 52 16.48 -3.18 -3.64
C TYR A 52 16.31 -4.70 -3.71
N VAL A 53 17.29 -5.44 -4.24
CA VAL A 53 17.25 -6.91 -4.24
C VAL A 53 17.22 -7.45 -2.81
N LEU A 54 18.09 -6.94 -1.93
CA LEU A 54 18.12 -7.36 -0.52
C LEU A 54 16.81 -7.03 0.20
N ALA A 55 16.27 -5.82 -0.01
CA ALA A 55 14.96 -5.45 0.52
C ALA A 55 13.84 -6.38 -0.01
N GLY A 56 13.88 -6.74 -1.29
CA GLY A 56 12.94 -7.66 -1.92
C GLY A 56 12.97 -9.06 -1.30
N VAL A 57 14.15 -9.60 -0.99
CA VAL A 57 14.28 -10.91 -0.31
C VAL A 57 13.58 -10.90 1.04
N VAL A 58 13.82 -9.85 1.86
CA VAL A 58 13.17 -9.70 3.18
C VAL A 58 11.65 -9.54 3.04
N ALA A 59 11.21 -8.78 2.04
CA ALA A 59 9.79 -8.57 1.76
C ALA A 59 9.09 -9.87 1.36
N ILE A 60 9.72 -10.72 0.52
CA ILE A 60 9.14 -12.00 0.09
C ILE A 60 8.92 -12.94 1.27
N THR A 61 9.87 -13.04 2.20
CA THR A 61 9.71 -13.87 3.40
C THR A 61 8.50 -13.45 4.23
N SER A 62 8.30 -12.13 4.37
CA SER A 62 7.13 -11.57 5.05
C SER A 62 5.84 -11.85 4.29
N ALA A 63 5.84 -11.66 2.96
CA ALA A 63 4.68 -11.89 2.10
C ALA A 63 4.24 -13.36 2.12
N LEU A 64 5.17 -14.32 2.07
CA LEU A 64 4.87 -15.74 2.16
C LEU A 64 4.25 -16.11 3.52
N SER A 65 4.76 -15.54 4.61
CA SER A 65 4.19 -15.74 5.95
C SER A 65 2.74 -15.25 6.03
N PHE A 66 2.45 -14.08 5.46
CA PHE A 66 1.09 -13.55 5.38
C PHE A 66 0.18 -14.34 4.43
N ALA A 67 0.71 -14.85 3.32
CA ALA A 67 -0.04 -15.67 2.37
C ALA A 67 -0.48 -17.00 3.03
N GLU A 68 0.40 -17.64 3.78
CA GLU A 68 0.08 -18.87 4.51
C GLU A 68 -0.96 -18.61 5.61
N MET A 69 -0.82 -17.53 6.38
CA MET A 69 -1.80 -17.15 7.40
C MET A 69 -3.16 -16.82 6.79
N GLY A 70 -3.21 -16.07 5.68
CA GLY A 70 -4.47 -15.73 5.00
C GLY A 70 -5.19 -16.93 4.40
N ALA A 71 -4.44 -17.94 3.93
CA ALA A 71 -5.02 -19.20 3.47
C ALA A 71 -5.59 -20.04 4.64
N ARG A 72 -4.92 -20.02 5.81
CA ARG A 72 -5.35 -20.78 7.01
C ARG A 72 -6.47 -20.08 7.78
N ILE A 73 -6.49 -18.75 7.78
CA ILE A 73 -7.43 -17.92 8.55
C ILE A 73 -8.14 -16.97 7.56
N PRO A 74 -9.17 -17.46 6.83
CA PRO A 74 -9.88 -16.69 5.81
C PRO A 74 -10.92 -15.76 6.44
N THR A 75 -10.48 -14.85 7.31
CA THR A 75 -11.31 -13.84 7.94
C THR A 75 -10.93 -12.43 7.48
N ALA A 76 -11.85 -11.48 7.61
CA ALA A 76 -11.61 -10.09 7.23
C ALA A 76 -10.73 -9.32 8.26
N GLY A 77 -10.42 -9.90 9.42
CA GLY A 77 -9.69 -9.21 10.49
C GLY A 77 -8.16 -9.15 10.34
N GLY A 78 -7.58 -9.85 9.36
CA GLY A 78 -6.16 -9.75 9.02
C GLY A 78 -5.21 -10.04 10.21
N PRO A 79 -4.14 -9.24 10.41
CA PRO A 79 -3.14 -9.49 11.46
C PRO A 79 -3.69 -9.54 12.89
N ILE A 80 -4.80 -8.83 13.16
CA ILE A 80 -5.46 -8.84 14.47
C ILE A 80 -5.98 -10.25 14.76
N ASP A 81 -6.72 -10.84 13.81
CA ASP A 81 -7.25 -12.20 13.93
C ASP A 81 -6.14 -13.25 13.98
N TYR A 82 -5.03 -13.03 13.25
CA TYR A 82 -3.89 -13.95 13.27
C TYR A 82 -3.29 -14.05 14.68
N LEU A 83 -3.09 -12.90 15.34
CA LEU A 83 -2.53 -12.86 16.70
C LEU A 83 -3.50 -13.40 17.75
N GLU A 84 -4.79 -13.05 17.66
CA GLU A 84 -5.78 -13.56 18.60
C GLU A 84 -5.93 -15.08 18.49
N ARG A 85 -5.89 -15.65 17.27
CA ARG A 85 -5.98 -17.10 17.07
C ARG A 85 -4.69 -17.85 17.41
N ALA A 86 -3.53 -17.26 17.16
CA ALA A 86 -2.26 -17.90 17.49
C ALA A 86 -2.02 -17.94 19.00
N PHE A 87 -2.23 -16.82 19.69
CA PHE A 87 -1.87 -16.70 21.11
C PHE A 87 -3.05 -16.88 22.06
N HIS A 88 -4.29 -16.86 21.58
CA HIS A 88 -5.51 -16.90 22.41
C HIS A 88 -5.60 -15.73 23.41
N VAL A 89 -4.95 -14.61 23.09
CA VAL A 89 -4.85 -13.42 23.94
C VAL A 89 -5.36 -12.19 23.20
N ARG A 90 -6.47 -11.62 23.67
CA ARG A 90 -7.16 -10.48 23.02
C ARG A 90 -6.38 -9.16 23.05
N TRP A 91 -5.56 -8.94 24.09
CA TRP A 91 -4.80 -7.69 24.20
C TRP A 91 -3.70 -7.58 23.14
N LEU A 92 -3.13 -8.71 22.68
CA LEU A 92 -2.15 -8.74 21.60
C LEU A 92 -2.78 -8.32 20.27
N GLY A 93 -3.98 -8.84 19.96
CA GLY A 93 -4.75 -8.41 18.79
C GLY A 93 -5.09 -6.92 18.84
N SER A 94 -5.54 -6.43 20.01
CA SER A 94 -5.84 -5.01 20.21
C SER A 94 -4.60 -4.12 20.04
N GLY A 95 -3.45 -4.55 20.60
CA GLY A 95 -2.18 -3.83 20.47
C GLY A 95 -1.72 -3.74 19.01
N ALA A 96 -1.82 -4.83 18.26
CA ALA A 96 -1.52 -4.83 16.83
C ALA A 96 -2.47 -3.92 16.04
N GLY A 97 -3.76 -3.89 16.40
CA GLY A 97 -4.73 -2.96 15.80
C GLY A 97 -4.32 -1.50 15.98
N TRP A 98 -3.89 -1.10 17.18
CA TRP A 98 -3.38 0.25 17.42
C TRP A 98 -2.10 0.56 16.63
N MET A 99 -1.16 -0.39 16.56
CA MET A 99 0.05 -0.24 15.75
C MET A 99 -0.28 -0.08 14.27
N LEU A 100 -1.25 -0.83 13.75
CA LEU A 100 -1.75 -0.72 12.39
C LEU A 100 -2.32 0.67 12.10
N ILE A 101 -3.13 1.23 13.02
CA ILE A 101 -3.69 2.58 12.85
C ILE A 101 -2.57 3.61 12.77
N VAL A 102 -1.60 3.57 13.69
CA VAL A 102 -0.47 4.50 13.70
C VAL A 102 0.37 4.36 12.43
N ALA A 103 0.72 3.13 12.05
CA ALA A 103 1.53 2.87 10.86
C ALA A 103 0.86 3.37 9.57
N ASN A 104 -0.44 3.11 9.41
CA ASN A 104 -1.18 3.60 8.24
C ASN A 104 -1.35 5.12 8.25
N THR A 105 -1.48 5.74 9.42
CA THR A 105 -1.55 7.21 9.54
C THR A 105 -0.24 7.87 9.12
N VAL A 106 0.89 7.33 9.59
CA VAL A 106 2.22 7.81 9.18
C VAL A 106 2.43 7.59 7.68
N SER A 107 2.07 6.40 7.16
CA SER A 107 2.15 6.10 5.73
C SER A 107 1.34 7.10 4.88
N ALA A 108 0.09 7.38 5.28
CA ALA A 108 -0.74 8.37 4.60
C ALA A 108 -0.11 9.77 4.63
N ALA A 109 0.45 10.19 5.77
CA ALA A 109 1.15 11.47 5.88
C ALA A 109 2.39 11.54 4.96
N THR A 110 3.17 10.46 4.85
CA THR A 110 4.31 10.36 3.92
C THR A 110 3.87 10.48 2.46
N ILE A 111 2.75 9.84 2.08
CA ILE A 111 2.22 9.94 0.71
C ILE A 111 1.77 11.36 0.40
N VAL A 112 1.05 12.00 1.31
CA VAL A 112 0.55 13.39 1.13
C VAL A 112 1.72 14.37 1.01
N THR A 113 2.72 14.26 1.89
CA THR A 113 3.90 15.13 1.85
C THR A 113 4.73 14.92 0.59
N GLY A 114 4.93 13.66 0.17
CA GLY A 114 5.60 13.34 -1.09
C GLY A 114 4.86 13.90 -2.31
N PHE A 115 3.53 13.84 -2.33
CA PHE A 115 2.72 14.44 -3.39
C PHE A 115 2.83 15.96 -3.41
N VAL A 116 2.76 16.63 -2.25
CA VAL A 116 2.90 18.10 -2.16
C VAL A 116 4.28 18.55 -2.65
N ALA A 117 5.34 17.83 -2.29
CA ALA A 117 6.69 18.10 -2.80
C ALA A 117 6.75 17.99 -4.34
N TYR A 118 6.10 16.99 -4.92
CA TYR A 118 6.00 16.83 -6.36
C TYR A 118 5.17 17.95 -7.02
N LEU A 119 4.02 18.31 -6.44
CA LEU A 119 3.16 19.39 -6.92
C LEU A 119 3.90 20.73 -6.96
N ASN A 120 4.70 21.03 -5.94
CA ASN A 120 5.51 22.24 -5.84
C ASN A 120 6.56 22.36 -6.95
N SER A 121 6.92 21.27 -7.62
CA SER A 121 7.80 21.30 -8.80
C SER A 121 7.10 21.85 -10.05
N PHE A 122 5.75 21.87 -10.09
CA PHE A 122 4.96 22.36 -11.21
C PHE A 122 4.20 23.66 -10.90
N ALA A 123 3.69 23.80 -9.69
CA ALA A 123 2.90 24.95 -9.26
C ALA A 123 3.28 25.35 -7.83
N ALA A 124 3.63 26.62 -7.63
CA ALA A 124 3.91 27.15 -6.30
C ALA A 124 2.60 27.37 -5.53
N VAL A 125 2.22 26.37 -4.72
CA VAL A 125 1.00 26.39 -3.90
C VAL A 125 1.40 26.30 -2.43
N PRO A 126 0.75 27.02 -1.49
CA PRO A 126 1.05 26.86 -0.07
C PRO A 126 0.84 25.41 0.42
N ASP A 127 1.86 24.82 1.05
CA ASP A 127 1.88 23.41 1.47
C ASP A 127 0.66 23.00 2.30
N TRP A 128 0.20 23.87 3.21
CA TRP A 128 -0.95 23.59 4.06
C TRP A 128 -2.25 23.49 3.25
N MET A 129 -2.42 24.29 2.19
CA MET A 129 -3.59 24.22 1.32
C MET A 129 -3.57 22.93 0.50
N ALA A 130 -2.43 22.62 -0.12
CA ALA A 130 -2.27 21.41 -0.93
C ALA A 130 -2.50 20.15 -0.09
N THR A 131 -1.96 20.11 1.12
CA THR A 131 -2.16 19.00 2.08
C THR A 131 -3.64 18.84 2.46
N VAL A 132 -4.30 19.91 2.90
CA VAL A 132 -5.70 19.86 3.35
C VAL A 132 -6.63 19.45 2.21
N VAL A 133 -6.47 20.05 1.03
CA VAL A 133 -7.29 19.72 -0.15
C VAL A 133 -7.08 18.26 -0.54
N LEU A 134 -5.83 17.79 -0.60
CA LEU A 134 -5.54 16.40 -0.98
C LEU A 134 -6.14 15.41 0.03
N VAL A 135 -6.00 15.66 1.34
CA VAL A 135 -6.56 14.80 2.39
C VAL A 135 -8.09 14.76 2.31
N ILE A 136 -8.75 15.89 2.07
CA ILE A 136 -10.21 15.94 1.91
C ILE A 136 -10.64 15.15 0.68
N VAL A 137 -9.96 15.31 -0.46
CA VAL A 137 -10.28 14.59 -1.70
C VAL A 137 -10.10 13.08 -1.51
N LEU A 138 -8.94 12.65 -0.99
CA LEU A 138 -8.67 11.23 -0.75
C LEU A 138 -9.61 10.63 0.31
N GLY A 139 -9.92 11.39 1.37
CA GLY A 139 -10.91 11.01 2.37
C GLY A 139 -12.31 10.86 1.79
N GLY A 140 -12.71 11.76 0.90
CA GLY A 140 -13.98 11.68 0.17
C GLY A 140 -14.07 10.43 -0.70
N VAL A 141 -13.01 10.10 -1.44
CA VAL A 141 -12.92 8.86 -2.23
C VAL A 141 -12.98 7.63 -1.33
N ALA A 142 -12.35 7.66 -0.16
CA ALA A 142 -12.40 6.55 0.79
C ALA A 142 -13.83 6.32 1.35
N VAL A 143 -14.61 7.39 1.54
CA VAL A 143 -16.02 7.30 2.00
C VAL A 143 -16.95 6.79 0.89
N ALA A 144 -16.65 7.05 -0.38
CA ALA A 144 -17.48 6.63 -1.53
C ALA A 144 -17.60 5.10 -1.70
N GLY A 145 -16.74 4.30 -1.04
CA GLY A 145 -16.94 2.85 -0.86
C GLY A 145 -15.90 1.94 -1.53
N MET A 146 -15.74 0.73 -0.98
CA MET A 146 -14.64 -0.20 -1.34
C MET A 146 -14.67 -0.71 -2.80
N LYS A 147 -15.86 -0.91 -3.40
CA LYS A 147 -15.97 -1.39 -4.78
C LYS A 147 -15.34 -0.39 -5.77
N GLU A 148 -15.64 0.89 -5.59
CA GLU A 148 -15.15 1.96 -6.46
C GLU A 148 -13.66 2.23 -6.22
N SER A 149 -13.24 2.18 -4.95
CA SER A 149 -11.83 2.30 -4.56
C SER A 149 -10.96 1.20 -5.18
N THR A 150 -11.42 -0.05 -5.21
CA THR A 150 -10.64 -1.17 -5.75
C THR A 150 -10.41 -1.05 -7.26
N TRP A 151 -11.42 -0.60 -8.00
CA TRP A 151 -11.30 -0.32 -9.43
C TRP A 151 -10.35 0.84 -9.71
N LEU A 152 -10.49 1.96 -8.99
CA LEU A 152 -9.60 3.13 -9.12
C LEU A 152 -8.15 2.76 -8.83
N MET A 153 -7.93 1.95 -7.79
CA MET A 153 -6.60 1.44 -7.44
C MET A 153 -6.01 0.59 -8.56
N THR A 154 -6.80 -0.34 -9.11
CA THR A 154 -6.36 -1.20 -10.22
C THR A 154 -5.97 -0.38 -11.45
N ALA A 155 -6.79 0.62 -11.81
CA ALA A 155 -6.49 1.52 -12.93
C ALA A 155 -5.20 2.31 -12.69
N THR A 156 -5.04 2.91 -11.51
CA THR A 156 -3.84 3.67 -11.14
C THR A 156 -2.58 2.81 -11.16
N THR A 157 -2.69 1.55 -10.70
CA THR A 157 -1.59 0.58 -10.74
C THR A 157 -1.16 0.28 -12.16
N LEU A 158 -2.11 0.04 -13.07
CA LEU A 158 -1.82 -0.21 -14.48
C LEU A 158 -1.14 0.99 -15.14
N ILE A 159 -1.60 2.20 -14.83
CA ILE A 159 -0.98 3.45 -15.30
C ILE A 159 0.45 3.56 -14.76
N GLY A 160 0.66 3.28 -13.48
CA GLY A 160 1.99 3.31 -12.85
C GLY A 160 2.95 2.31 -13.51
N ILE A 161 2.51 1.08 -13.75
CA ILE A 161 3.31 0.07 -14.47
C ILE A 161 3.63 0.55 -15.89
N ALA A 162 2.64 1.08 -16.62
CA ALA A 162 2.85 1.60 -17.97
C ALA A 162 3.85 2.75 -18.00
N ALA A 163 3.78 3.67 -17.02
CA ALA A 163 4.73 4.77 -16.89
C ALA A 163 6.16 4.27 -16.64
N LEU A 164 6.35 3.29 -15.76
CA LEU A 164 7.67 2.68 -15.51
C LEU A 164 8.21 1.97 -16.77
N LEU A 165 7.37 1.23 -17.49
CA LEU A 165 7.77 0.59 -18.75
C LEU A 165 8.14 1.62 -19.82
N ALA A 166 7.42 2.74 -19.90
CA ALA A 166 7.74 3.83 -20.82
C ALA A 166 9.10 4.47 -20.49
N VAL A 167 9.41 4.66 -19.21
CA VAL A 167 10.72 5.15 -18.75
C VAL A 167 11.83 4.17 -19.14
N LEU A 168 11.66 2.87 -18.88
CA LEU A 168 12.63 1.84 -19.27
C LEU A 168 12.85 1.80 -20.79
N TRP A 169 11.77 1.94 -21.56
CA TRP A 169 11.84 1.98 -23.01
C TRP A 169 12.56 3.22 -23.53
N ALA A 170 12.31 4.39 -22.94
CA ALA A 170 13.02 5.63 -23.28
C ALA A 170 14.52 5.55 -22.96
N LEU A 171 14.87 4.91 -21.84
CA LEU A 171 16.25 4.75 -21.36
C LEU A 171 17.00 3.56 -21.97
N ARG A 172 16.36 2.75 -22.82
CA ARG A 172 16.98 1.54 -23.41
C ARG A 172 18.31 1.80 -24.11
N GLY A 173 18.50 2.98 -24.71
CA GLY A 173 19.73 3.36 -25.38
C GLY A 173 20.87 3.75 -24.43
N ALA A 174 20.52 4.26 -23.24
CA ALA A 174 21.50 4.61 -22.20
C ALA A 174 21.89 3.39 -21.34
N LEU A 175 21.03 2.38 -21.25
CA LEU A 175 21.29 1.12 -20.54
C LEU A 175 22.15 0.13 -21.34
N ALA A 176 22.25 0.31 -22.65
CA ALA A 176 23.02 -0.55 -23.56
C ALA A 176 24.44 -0.04 -23.86
N ALA A 177 24.85 1.09 -23.25
CA ALA A 177 26.16 1.72 -23.36
C ALA A 177 26.94 1.59 -22.05
#